data_AF-A0A212F7M6-F1
#
_entry.id   AF-A0A212F7M6-F1
#
_cell.length_a   1.000
_cell.length_b   1.000
_cell.length_c   1.000
_cell.angle_alpha   90.00
_cell.angle_beta   90.00
_cell.angle_gamma   90.00
#
_symmetry.space_group_name_H-M   'P 1'
#
loop_
_entity.id
_entity.type
_entity.pdbx_description
1 polymer ?
#
loop_
_entity_poly.entity_id
_entity_poly.type
_entity_poly.pdbx_seq_one_letter_code
_entity_poly.pdbx_strand_id
1 'polypeptide(L)'
;MQKQVTLVDKILSSTRTISSVHKEKENLEVCPSCMWGPKVGYDDVVWHKLGSCPWWPARVLTPGALPSCLLTRSHSPHHWPLRYYGTLNYSWAETSRMCLFLPKHTSALKARDDSLRQAVLDAADDYIAVYLT
;
A
#
# COMPACT_ATOMS: atom_id res chain seq x y z
N MET A 1 -28.78 -16.34 26.20
CA MET A 1 -27.92 -15.30 26.79
C MET A 1 -26.70 -15.12 25.90
N GLN A 2 -26.85 -14.46 24.74
CA GLN A 2 -25.76 -14.27 23.78
C GLN A 2 -24.89 -13.11 24.26
N LYS A 3 -23.60 -13.39 24.44
CA LYS A 3 -22.59 -12.43 24.86
C LYS A 3 -22.32 -11.49 23.69
N GLN A 4 -22.82 -10.27 23.77
CA GLN A 4 -22.50 -9.20 22.84
C GLN A 4 -21.03 -8.84 23.05
N VAL A 5 -20.16 -9.32 22.16
CA VAL A 5 -18.76 -8.89 22.10
C VAL A 5 -18.74 -7.63 21.24
N THR A 6 -18.67 -6.48 21.91
CA THR A 6 -18.35 -5.20 21.26
C THR A 6 -16.88 -5.26 20.85
N LEU A 7 -16.60 -5.57 19.58
CA LEU A 7 -15.26 -5.41 19.02
C LEU A 7 -15.09 -3.94 18.64
N VAL A 8 -14.29 -3.24 19.43
CA VAL A 8 -13.99 -1.82 19.28
C VAL A 8 -13.17 -1.59 18.02
N ASP A 9 -13.63 -0.60 17.26
CA ASP A 9 -13.02 -0.02 16.06
C ASP A 9 -11.53 0.27 16.24
N LYS A 10 -10.71 -0.42 15.45
CA LYS A 10 -9.34 -0.02 15.21
C LYS A 10 -9.29 0.78 13.90
N ILE A 11 -9.49 2.09 14.03
CA ILE A 11 -9.33 3.09 12.96
C ILE A 11 -7.82 3.33 12.76
N LEU A 12 -7.13 2.46 12.01
CA LEU A 12 -5.67 2.40 12.07
C LEU A 12 -4.97 3.10 10.91
N SER A 13 -4.68 4.37 11.13
CA SER A 13 -3.32 4.93 11.14
C SER A 13 -3.42 6.44 10.89
N SER A 14 -2.82 7.20 11.80
CA SER A 14 -3.08 8.61 12.15
C SER A 14 -2.71 9.67 11.09
N THR A 15 -2.50 9.33 9.82
CA THR A 15 -2.02 10.28 8.78
C THR A 15 -2.97 10.49 7.61
N ARG A 16 -4.13 9.83 7.58
CA ARG A 16 -5.11 10.03 6.49
C ARG A 16 -6.22 11.01 6.91
N THR A 17 -6.44 12.03 6.09
CA THR A 17 -7.69 12.80 6.12
C THR A 17 -8.78 11.93 5.52
N ILE A 18 -9.75 11.52 6.35
CA ILE A 18 -10.97 10.88 5.87
C ILE A 18 -11.64 11.89 4.91
N SER A 19 -11.65 11.59 3.62
CA SER A 19 -12.56 12.28 2.70
C SER A 19 -13.96 11.90 3.14
N SER A 20 -14.65 12.82 3.81
CA SER A 20 -16.06 12.70 4.20
C SER A 20 -16.91 12.56 2.94
N VAL A 21 -17.05 11.34 2.43
CA VAL A 21 -18.00 11.04 1.37
C VAL A 21 -19.38 11.12 2.03
N HIS A 22 -20.15 12.15 1.66
CA HIS A 22 -21.51 12.34 2.12
C HIS A 22 -22.28 11.03 1.93
N LYS A 23 -22.70 10.47 3.05
CA LYS A 23 -23.45 9.22 3.16
C LYS A 23 -24.89 9.49 2.73
N GLU A 24 -25.19 9.24 1.46
CA GLU A 24 -26.57 9.03 1.03
C GLU A 24 -26.71 7.70 0.30
N LYS A 25 -27.57 6.86 0.89
CA LYS A 25 -28.11 5.57 0.41
C LYS A 25 -27.23 4.32 0.45
N GLU A 26 -27.53 3.53 1.48
CA GLU A 26 -27.73 2.07 1.54
C GLU A 26 -26.91 1.15 0.63
N ASN A 27 -26.10 0.31 1.30
CA ASN A 27 -25.61 -0.98 0.85
C ASN A 27 -24.72 -0.99 -0.40
N LEU A 28 -23.63 -0.22 -0.35
CA LEU A 28 -22.43 -0.56 -1.11
C LEU A 28 -21.42 -1.14 -0.11
N GLU A 29 -21.02 -2.40 -0.27
CA GLU A 29 -19.80 -2.91 0.35
C GLU A 29 -18.62 -2.13 -0.26
N VAL A 30 -18.39 -0.92 0.25
CA VAL A 30 -17.29 -0.07 -0.17
C VAL A 30 -16.02 -0.81 0.21
N CYS A 31 -15.25 -1.27 -0.77
CA CYS A 31 -14.05 -2.00 -0.47
C CYS A 31 -13.12 -1.14 0.42
N PRO A 32 -12.31 -1.73 1.30
CA PRO A 32 -11.42 -0.95 2.17
C PRO A 32 -10.59 0.08 1.39
N SER A 33 -10.07 -0.21 0.20
CA SER A 33 -9.37 0.81 -0.61
C SER A 33 -10.19 2.07 -0.92
N CYS A 34 -11.51 1.94 -1.06
CA CYS A 34 -12.41 3.06 -1.33
C CYS A 34 -12.83 3.81 -0.05
N MET A 35 -12.86 3.15 1.12
CA MET A 35 -13.14 3.83 2.40
C MET A 35 -11.95 4.65 2.90
N TRP A 36 -10.73 4.26 2.55
CA TRP A 36 -9.50 4.87 3.07
C TRP A 36 -8.95 5.98 2.15
N GLY A 37 -9.66 6.29 1.07
CA GLY A 37 -9.30 7.30 0.07
C GLY A 37 -8.45 6.73 -1.07
N PRO A 38 -8.66 7.19 -2.33
CA PRO A 38 -7.99 6.66 -3.51
C PRO A 38 -6.50 7.02 -3.63
N LYS A 39 -5.95 7.78 -2.67
CA LYS A 39 -4.60 8.34 -2.75
C LYS A 39 -3.64 7.58 -1.84
N VAL A 40 -2.46 7.28 -2.38
CA VAL A 40 -1.31 6.70 -1.66
C VAL A 40 -0.73 7.74 -0.69
N GLY A 41 -0.25 7.27 0.45
CA GLY A 41 0.44 8.03 1.48
C GLY A 41 1.69 7.31 1.98
N TYR A 42 2.41 7.94 2.92
CA TYR A 42 3.59 7.34 3.53
C TYR A 42 3.26 6.09 4.34
N ASP A 43 4.20 5.15 4.39
CA ASP A 43 4.11 3.80 4.97
C ASP A 43 3.07 2.88 4.33
N ASP A 44 2.35 3.34 3.30
CA ASP A 44 1.43 2.48 2.57
C ASP A 44 2.17 1.37 1.83
N VAL A 45 1.52 0.20 1.80
CA VAL A 45 1.89 -0.89 0.92
C VAL A 45 1.17 -0.71 -0.41
N VAL A 46 1.93 -0.69 -1.51
CA VAL A 46 1.45 -0.35 -2.85
C VAL A 46 1.95 -1.33 -3.90
N TRP A 47 1.21 -1.45 -4.98
CA TRP A 47 1.72 -1.96 -6.25
C TRP A 47 2.32 -0.81 -7.06
N HIS A 48 3.49 -1.04 -7.64
CA HIS A 48 4.12 -0.07 -8.54
C HIS A 48 4.56 -0.73 -9.86
N LYS A 49 4.41 0.00 -10.97
CA LYS A 49 4.82 -0.44 -12.31
C LYS A 49 6.04 0.33 -12.82
N LEU A 50 7.23 -0.26 -12.62
CA LEU A 50 8.49 0.30 -13.08
C LEU A 50 8.75 -0.05 -14.56
N GLY A 51 8.61 0.93 -15.45
CA GLY A 51 8.86 0.73 -16.89
C GLY A 51 7.98 -0.37 -17.49
N SER A 52 8.62 -1.36 -18.13
CA SER A 52 7.98 -2.55 -18.70
C SER A 52 7.95 -3.75 -17.75
N CYS A 53 8.48 -3.61 -16.52
CA CYS A 53 8.48 -4.69 -15.54
C CYS A 53 7.05 -5.06 -15.12
N PRO A 54 6.85 -6.29 -14.61
CA PRO A 54 5.62 -6.64 -13.91
C PRO A 54 5.32 -5.68 -12.77
N TRP A 55 4.04 -5.61 -12.37
CA TRP A 55 3.67 -4.94 -11.13
C TRP A 55 4.40 -5.59 -9.95
N TRP A 56 5.08 -4.77 -9.16
CA TRP A 56 5.88 -5.23 -8.03
C TRP A 56 5.39 -4.56 -6.74
N PRO A 57 5.34 -5.29 -5.60
CA PRO A 57 4.93 -4.70 -4.34
C PRO A 57 6.04 -3.80 -3.77
N ALA A 58 5.66 -2.65 -3.21
CA ALA A 58 6.58 -1.71 -2.58
C ALA A 58 5.94 -1.03 -1.37
N ARG A 59 6.76 -0.46 -0.49
CA ARG A 59 6.35 0.42 0.59
C ARG A 59 6.71 1.87 0.26
N VAL A 60 5.81 2.80 0.55
CA VAL A 60 6.09 4.23 0.47
C VAL A 60 6.91 4.67 1.68
N LEU A 61 8.09 5.24 1.47
CA LEU A 61 9.00 5.64 2.53
C LEU A 61 8.66 7.02 3.09
N THR A 62 8.71 7.17 4.41
CA THR A 62 8.64 8.49 5.05
C THR A 62 9.87 9.33 4.74
N PRO A 63 9.78 10.67 4.81
CA PRO A 63 10.92 11.59 4.63
C PRO A 63 12.13 11.29 5.54
N GLY A 64 11.91 10.68 6.71
CA GLY A 64 12.99 10.28 7.62
C GLY A 64 13.66 8.95 7.29
N ALA A 65 13.07 8.14 6.42
CA ALA A 65 13.52 6.79 6.07
C ALA A 65 14.16 6.70 4.68
N LEU A 66 14.39 7.83 3.99
CA LEU A 66 15.02 7.82 2.67
C LEU A 66 16.51 7.43 2.77
N PRO A 67 16.95 6.42 2.01
CA PRO A 67 18.37 6.12 1.93
C PRO A 67 19.11 7.19 1.11
N SER A 68 20.37 7.45 1.45
CA SER A 68 21.20 8.45 0.77
C SER A 68 21.30 8.22 -0.74
N CYS A 69 21.35 6.95 -1.17
CA CYS A 69 21.42 6.59 -2.59
C CYS A 69 20.17 6.93 -3.40
N LEU A 70 19.02 7.13 -2.74
CA LEU A 70 17.78 7.58 -3.37
C LEU A 70 17.72 9.12 -3.43
N LEU A 71 18.18 9.79 -2.38
CA LEU A 71 18.27 11.26 -2.31
C LEU A 71 19.16 11.86 -3.40
N THR A 72 20.23 11.16 -3.79
CA THR A 72 21.12 11.60 -4.87
C THR A 72 20.50 11.45 -6.27
N ARG A 73 19.34 10.80 -6.40
CA ARG A 73 18.69 10.60 -7.70
C ARG A 73 17.74 11.76 -8.01
N SER A 74 17.77 12.20 -9.26
CA SER A 74 16.85 13.22 -9.77
C SER A 74 15.39 12.75 -9.68
N HIS A 75 14.51 13.63 -9.21
CA HIS A 75 13.08 13.37 -9.07
C HIS A 75 12.26 14.66 -9.16
N SER A 76 10.96 14.50 -9.41
CA SER A 76 9.97 15.57 -9.38
C SER A 76 9.34 15.68 -7.99
N PRO A 77 8.88 16.87 -7.55
CA PRO A 77 8.16 17.03 -6.29
C PRO A 77 6.90 16.15 -6.14
N HIS A 78 6.37 15.64 -7.25
CA HIS A 78 5.18 14.77 -7.28
C HIS A 78 5.53 13.27 -7.22
N HIS A 79 6.82 12.94 -7.11
CA HIS A 79 7.27 11.57 -7.00
C HIS A 79 7.31 11.10 -5.55
N TRP A 80 6.94 9.85 -5.36
CA TRP A 80 6.96 9.17 -4.07
C TRP A 80 8.20 8.29 -3.93
N PRO A 81 8.88 8.30 -2.78
CA PRO A 81 10.00 7.40 -2.54
C PRO A 81 9.50 6.01 -2.18
N LEU A 82 9.95 5.00 -2.91
CA LEU A 82 9.57 3.60 -2.71
C LEU A 82 10.74 2.73 -2.29
N ARG A 83 10.45 1.72 -1.48
CA ARG A 83 11.29 0.54 -1.23
C ARG A 83 10.56 -0.71 -1.71
N TYR A 84 11.18 -1.49 -2.58
CA TYR A 84 10.58 -2.72 -3.11
C TYR A 84 10.79 -3.90 -2.18
N TYR A 85 9.74 -4.70 -2.00
CA TYR A 85 9.83 -5.96 -1.27
C TYR A 85 10.67 -7.00 -2.03
N GLY A 86 11.31 -7.93 -1.32
CA GLY A 86 12.24 -8.92 -1.87
C GLY A 86 13.57 -8.33 -2.33
N THR A 87 13.57 -7.48 -3.36
CA THR A 87 14.81 -6.94 -3.95
C THR A 87 15.46 -5.85 -3.11
N LEU A 88 14.70 -5.22 -2.20
CA LEU A 88 15.13 -4.12 -1.33
C LEU A 88 15.70 -2.90 -2.07
N ASN A 89 15.41 -2.80 -3.37
CA ASN A 89 15.76 -1.66 -4.19
C ASN A 89 14.90 -0.44 -3.85
N TYR A 90 15.37 0.73 -4.30
CA TYR A 90 14.71 2.01 -4.08
C TYR A 90 14.45 2.72 -5.40
N SER A 91 13.35 3.45 -5.49
CA SER A 91 13.09 4.35 -6.63
C SER A 91 12.12 5.47 -6.29
N TRP A 92 12.18 6.54 -7.07
CA TRP A 92 11.12 7.54 -7.15
C TRP A 92 10.02 7.05 -8.09
N ALA A 93 8.75 7.22 -7.68
CA ALA A 93 7.60 6.71 -8.40
C ALA A 93 6.55 7.78 -8.65
N GLU A 94 5.95 7.77 -9.83
CA GLU A 94 4.81 8.62 -10.17
C GLU A 94 3.52 8.03 -9.60
N THR A 95 2.66 8.87 -9.03
CA THR A 95 1.35 8.47 -8.50
C THR A 95 0.50 7.70 -9.53
N SER A 96 0.60 8.05 -10.82
CA SER A 96 -0.14 7.42 -11.94
C SER A 96 0.23 5.95 -12.16
N ARG A 97 1.38 5.50 -11.67
CA ARG A 97 1.91 4.14 -11.83
C ARG A 97 1.83 3.34 -10.54
N MET A 98 1.04 3.81 -9.58
CA MET A 98 0.90 3.24 -8.26
C MET A 98 -0.57 2.98 -7.92
N CYS A 99 -0.84 1.91 -7.19
CA CYS A 99 -2.14 1.68 -6.56
C CYS A 99 -1.95 0.94 -5.23
N LEU A 100 -2.94 1.02 -4.34
CA LEU A 100 -2.86 0.35 -3.04
C LEU A 100 -2.72 -1.16 -3.20
N PHE A 101 -1.86 -1.75 -2.39
CA PHE A 101 -1.70 -3.19 -2.34
C PHE A 101 -2.94 -3.82 -1.74
N LEU A 102 -3.43 -4.89 -2.38
CA LEU A 102 -4.56 -5.65 -1.90
C LEU A 102 -4.28 -7.14 -2.04
N PRO A 103 -4.16 -7.88 -0.92
CA PRO A 103 -3.92 -9.32 -0.94
C PRO A 103 -4.97 -10.09 -1.75
N LYS A 104 -6.25 -9.67 -1.68
CA LYS A 104 -7.33 -10.33 -2.45
C LYS A 104 -7.18 -10.22 -3.98
N HIS A 105 -6.36 -9.28 -4.48
CA HIS A 105 -6.09 -9.09 -5.91
C HIS A 105 -4.70 -9.61 -6.32
N THR A 106 -3.94 -10.26 -5.42
CA THR A 106 -2.66 -10.90 -5.75
C THR A 106 -2.88 -12.22 -6.50
N SER A 107 -3.40 -12.16 -7.74
CA SER A 107 -3.25 -13.27 -8.69
C SER A 107 -1.76 -13.59 -8.95
N ALA A 108 -0.87 -12.65 -8.61
CA ALA A 108 0.58 -12.78 -8.52
C ALA A 108 1.08 -13.90 -7.58
N LEU A 109 0.25 -14.47 -6.70
CA LEU A 109 0.62 -15.69 -5.96
C LEU A 109 0.75 -16.92 -6.88
N LYS A 110 0.25 -16.84 -8.13
CA LYS A 110 0.52 -17.83 -9.19
C LYS A 110 1.76 -17.50 -10.03
N ALA A 111 2.54 -16.49 -9.63
CA ALA A 111 3.76 -16.13 -10.35
C ALA A 111 4.71 -17.34 -10.39
N ARG A 112 5.25 -17.63 -11.58
CA ARG A 112 6.36 -18.59 -11.74
C ARG A 112 7.66 -18.10 -11.10
N ASP A 113 7.75 -16.80 -10.84
CA ASP A 113 8.91 -16.14 -10.27
C ASP A 113 8.87 -16.23 -8.74
N ASP A 114 9.82 -16.98 -8.17
CA ASP A 114 9.93 -17.17 -6.72
C ASP A 114 10.25 -15.87 -5.97
N SER A 115 10.97 -14.94 -6.60
CA SER A 115 11.32 -13.66 -5.99
C SER A 115 10.09 -12.75 -5.86
N LEU A 116 9.27 -12.69 -6.92
CA LEU A 116 8.00 -11.96 -6.87
C LEU A 116 7.05 -12.59 -5.85
N ARG A 117 6.97 -13.92 -5.81
CA ARG A 117 6.13 -14.64 -4.84
C ARG A 117 6.53 -14.30 -3.40
N GLN A 118 7.83 -14.34 -3.09
CA GLN A 118 8.33 -13.96 -1.76
C GLN A 118 8.04 -12.49 -1.46
N ALA A 119 8.30 -11.58 -2.40
CA ALA A 119 8.03 -10.16 -2.22
C ALA A 119 6.55 -9.87 -1.93
N VAL A 120 5.63 -10.64 -2.54
CA VAL A 120 4.19 -10.53 -2.27
C VAL A 120 3.82 -11.03 -0.87
N LEU A 121 4.47 -12.09 -0.38
CA LEU A 121 4.27 -12.57 0.99
C LEU A 121 4.76 -11.54 2.01
N ASP A 122 5.97 -11.01 1.83
CA ASP A 122 6.52 -9.98 2.71
C ASP A 122 5.62 -8.73 2.74
N ALA A 123 5.10 -8.33 1.57
CA ALA A 123 4.17 -7.21 1.46
C ALA A 123 2.81 -7.50 2.13
N ALA A 124 2.36 -8.74 2.11
CA ALA A 124 1.13 -9.15 2.79
C ALA A 124 1.28 -9.12 4.31
N ASP A 125 2.42 -9.58 4.84
CA ASP A 125 2.73 -9.50 6.26
C ASP A 125 2.77 -8.04 6.73
N ASP A 126 3.46 -7.18 5.98
CA ASP A 126 3.49 -5.74 6.24
C ASP A 126 2.11 -5.08 6.10
N TYR A 127 1.29 -5.49 5.12
CA TYR A 127 -0.07 -4.99 4.96
C TYR A 127 -0.92 -5.33 6.18
N ILE A 128 -0.80 -6.55 6.72
CA ILE A 128 -1.48 -6.95 7.96
C ILE A 128 -1.03 -6.04 9.11
N ALA A 129 0.28 -5.82 9.26
CA ALA A 129 0.82 -4.96 10.32
C ALA A 129 0.45 -3.47 10.18
N VAL A 130 0.26 -2.96 8.96
CA VAL A 130 -0.09 -1.55 8.74
C VAL A 130 -1.59 -1.31 8.89
N TYR A 131 -2.43 -2.23 8.40
CA TYR A 131 -3.87 -1.99 8.24
C TYR A 131 -4.77 -2.83 9.15
N LEU A 132 -4.29 -3.93 9.73
CA LEU A 132 -5.14 -4.92 10.41
C LEU A 132 -4.74 -5.19 11.88
N THR A 133 -3.68 -4.58 12.40
CA THR A 133 -3.22 -4.75 13.80
C THR A 133 -3.45 -3.52 14.65
#